data_AF-A0A7L2SLG8-F1
#
_entry.id   AF-A0A7L2SLG8-F1
#
_cell.length_a   1.000
_cell.length_b   1.000
_cell.length_c   1.000
_cell.angle_alpha   90.00
_cell.angle_beta   90.00
_cell.angle_gamma   90.00
#
_symmetry.space_group_name_H-M   'P 1'
#
loop_
_entity.id
_entity.type
_entity.pdbx_description
1 polymer ?
#
loop_
_entity_poly.entity_id
_entity_poly.type
_entity_poly.pdbx_seq_one_letter_code
_entity_poly.pdbx_strand_id
1 'polypeptide(L)'
;MWALLVLIGAASVSAHLEDLSFDGQKVFRVIPQNDEQVEILKFLASTMEVDFWQPDSVTLLRPKMQVDFRIEAEKSFGVEDLLKESGMEYQVLIDNLQAALDAQFDSKARTASHGYEKYNNWDTIAAWTADIAAQNPDLVSRSVIGETFEGRPMYLLKVSVNFFTPDLSLINLCKITMSSKTPAMLIKAVETYGKDTVMTTLLDKLDFYVLPVVNIDGYIYTWTNVSTFFFLIVGRVNCLNLVLVFIYDSVTGPHSEKETKALADFIREHLSTIKAYLTIHSYSQLLLFPYSYTYDLPPDYQELVTYFISLPTDLAAGGSDDWAYDQGIKYAFTFELRDTGRYGFLLPESLIKPTCEETLLAVKYIANYVLEHLY
;
A
#
# COMPACT_ATOMS: atom_id res chain seq x y z
N MET A 1 9.32 39.84 -42.80
CA MET A 1 9.28 38.38 -42.57
C MET A 1 10.37 38.08 -41.55
N TRP A 2 10.11 37.36 -40.45
CA TRP A 2 11.02 37.15 -39.28
C TRP A 2 10.92 38.10 -38.06
N ALA A 3 9.74 38.61 -37.72
CA ALA A 3 9.52 39.24 -36.40
C ALA A 3 8.18 38.90 -35.73
N LEU A 4 7.46 37.88 -36.25
CA LEU A 4 6.12 37.50 -35.80
C LEU A 4 6.02 36.03 -35.33
N LEU A 5 7.16 35.38 -35.07
CA LEU A 5 7.24 33.97 -34.66
C LEU A 5 7.68 33.76 -33.19
N VAL A 6 7.95 34.83 -32.43
CA VAL A 6 8.43 34.70 -31.04
C VAL A 6 7.30 34.88 -30.00
N LEU A 7 6.10 35.33 -30.40
CA LEU A 7 4.98 35.55 -29.48
C LEU A 7 3.89 34.47 -29.51
N ILE A 8 4.01 33.45 -30.36
CA ILE A 8 3.09 32.29 -30.40
C ILE A 8 3.67 31.07 -29.65
N GLY A 9 4.97 31.09 -29.33
CA GLY A 9 5.64 30.03 -28.57
C GLY A 9 5.53 30.14 -27.05
N ALA A 10 5.10 31.28 -26.51
CA ALA A 10 4.91 31.45 -25.06
C ALA A 10 3.45 31.19 -24.61
N ALA A 11 2.48 31.29 -25.52
CA ALA A 11 1.07 30.98 -25.22
C ALA A 11 0.74 29.48 -25.38
N SER A 12 1.57 28.71 -26.10
CA SER A 12 1.38 27.27 -26.32
C SER A 12 2.05 26.38 -25.25
N VAL A 13 2.87 26.96 -24.37
CA VAL A 13 3.44 26.24 -23.20
C VAL A 13 2.55 26.40 -21.95
N SER A 14 1.72 27.44 -21.88
CA SER A 14 0.73 27.57 -20.79
C SER A 14 -0.54 26.74 -20.99
N ALA A 15 -0.86 26.32 -22.21
CA ALA A 15 -2.05 25.51 -22.50
C ALA A 15 -1.90 24.00 -22.16
N HIS A 16 -0.72 23.58 -21.66
CA HIS A 16 -0.48 22.20 -21.19
C HIS A 16 -0.27 22.08 -19.67
N LEU A 17 -0.50 23.16 -18.93
CA LEU A 17 -0.45 23.16 -17.46
C LEU A 17 -1.84 23.24 -16.81
N GLU A 18 -2.92 23.19 -17.61
CA GLU A 18 -4.30 23.28 -17.13
C GLU A 18 -4.88 21.96 -16.56
N ASP A 19 -4.18 20.81 -16.65
CA ASP A 19 -4.76 19.48 -16.35
C ASP A 19 -4.10 18.67 -15.21
N LEU A 20 -3.39 19.33 -14.28
CA LEU A 20 -2.70 18.65 -13.15
C LEU A 20 -3.30 18.97 -11.77
N SER A 21 -4.39 19.74 -11.71
CA SER A 21 -4.99 20.20 -10.47
C SER A 21 -6.13 19.28 -10.03
N PHE A 22 -6.14 18.91 -8.74
CA PHE A 22 -7.26 18.22 -8.11
C PHE A 22 -8.28 19.20 -7.50
N ASP A 23 -8.23 20.48 -7.90
CA ASP A 23 -9.04 21.52 -7.30
C ASP A 23 -10.54 21.23 -7.51
N GLY A 24 -11.29 21.28 -6.41
CA GLY A 24 -12.72 20.99 -6.40
C GLY A 24 -13.11 19.52 -6.62
N GLN A 25 -12.16 18.61 -6.87
CA GLN A 25 -12.48 17.17 -6.90
C GLN A 25 -12.88 16.69 -5.51
N LYS A 26 -13.85 15.78 -5.44
CA LYS A 26 -14.42 15.30 -4.19
C LYS A 26 -14.26 13.81 -4.03
N VAL A 27 -14.23 13.36 -2.77
CA VAL A 27 -14.34 11.95 -2.40
C VAL A 27 -15.63 11.75 -1.63
N PHE A 28 -16.45 10.83 -2.14
CA PHE A 28 -17.74 10.45 -1.58
C PHE A 28 -17.62 9.11 -0.87
N ARG A 29 -18.42 8.95 0.19
CA ARG A 29 -18.74 7.68 0.82
C ARG A 29 -20.22 7.40 0.68
N VAL A 30 -20.57 6.20 0.24
CA VAL A 30 -21.93 5.69 0.18
C VAL A 30 -22.00 4.28 0.76
N ILE A 31 -23.18 3.89 1.25
CA ILE A 31 -23.45 2.51 1.67
C ILE A 31 -24.72 2.06 0.94
N PRO A 32 -24.62 1.45 -0.25
CA PRO A 32 -25.79 1.01 -1.00
C PRO A 32 -26.56 -0.04 -0.19
N GLN A 33 -27.87 0.11 -0.01
CA GLN A 33 -28.67 -0.76 0.86
C GLN A 33 -29.17 -2.02 0.14
N ASN A 34 -29.21 -2.01 -1.19
CA ASN A 34 -29.78 -3.07 -2.03
C ASN A 34 -29.10 -3.13 -3.41
N ASP A 35 -29.45 -4.15 -4.20
CA ASP A 35 -28.83 -4.39 -5.52
C ASP A 35 -29.14 -3.27 -6.53
N GLU A 36 -30.31 -2.63 -6.44
CA GLU A 36 -30.67 -1.50 -7.30
C GLU A 36 -29.69 -0.33 -7.12
N GLN A 37 -29.36 0.00 -5.87
CA GLN A 37 -28.36 1.02 -5.56
C GLN A 37 -26.95 0.62 -6.01
N VAL A 38 -26.60 -0.67 -5.98
CA VAL A 38 -25.33 -1.16 -6.53
C VAL A 38 -25.28 -0.97 -8.05
N GLU A 39 -26.37 -1.28 -8.77
CA GLU A 39 -26.43 -1.09 -10.22
C GLU A 39 -26.35 0.39 -10.62
N ILE A 40 -26.85 1.31 -9.78
CA ILE A 40 -26.69 2.76 -10.00
C ILE A 40 -25.20 3.17 -9.92
N LEU A 41 -24.44 2.65 -8.94
CA LEU A 41 -23.00 2.91 -8.85
C LEU A 41 -22.21 2.30 -10.01
N LYS A 42 -22.60 1.11 -10.48
CA LYS A 42 -22.04 0.50 -11.69
C LYS A 42 -22.33 1.32 -12.94
N PHE A 43 -23.57 1.81 -13.07
CA PHE A 43 -23.96 2.69 -14.16
C PHE A 43 -23.15 3.99 -14.14
N LEU A 44 -22.97 4.60 -12.96
CA LEU A 44 -22.13 5.77 -12.78
C LEU A 44 -20.71 5.52 -13.32
N ALA A 45 -20.08 4.43 -12.89
CA ALA A 45 -18.74 4.03 -13.34
C ALA A 45 -18.64 3.71 -14.85
N SER A 46 -19.77 3.40 -15.50
CA SER A 46 -19.83 3.13 -16.94
C SER A 46 -20.01 4.39 -17.80
N THR A 47 -20.53 5.47 -17.20
CA THR A 47 -20.88 6.71 -17.90
C THR A 47 -19.87 7.82 -17.70
N MET A 48 -19.10 7.76 -16.62
CA MET A 48 -18.03 8.70 -16.33
C MET A 48 -16.85 8.01 -15.67
N GLU A 49 -15.73 8.71 -15.66
CA GLU A 49 -14.58 8.30 -14.88
C GLU A 49 -14.88 8.42 -13.38
N VAL A 50 -14.88 7.28 -12.69
CA VAL A 50 -15.03 7.16 -11.24
C VAL A 50 -13.81 6.41 -10.71
N ASP A 51 -13.14 7.00 -9.74
CA ASP A 51 -11.96 6.42 -9.11
C ASP A 51 -12.34 5.86 -7.74
N PHE A 52 -12.57 4.55 -7.66
CA PHE A 52 -13.00 3.89 -6.44
C PHE A 52 -11.83 3.69 -5.47
N TRP A 53 -11.93 4.25 -4.28
CA TRP A 53 -10.93 4.06 -3.24
C TRP A 53 -11.18 2.79 -2.43
N GLN A 54 -12.45 2.44 -2.24
CA GLN A 54 -12.86 1.23 -1.52
C GLN A 54 -14.26 0.80 -2.00
N PRO A 55 -14.50 -0.45 -2.41
CA PRO A 55 -13.48 -1.41 -2.86
C PRO A 55 -12.70 -0.87 -4.09
N ASP A 56 -11.61 -1.52 -4.44
CA ASP A 56 -10.72 -1.15 -5.57
C ASP A 56 -11.35 -1.38 -6.97
N SER A 57 -12.49 -2.08 -7.03
CA SER A 57 -13.21 -2.32 -8.28
C SER A 57 -14.71 -2.25 -8.12
N VAL A 58 -15.34 -1.63 -9.11
CA VAL A 58 -16.81 -1.59 -9.28
C VAL A 58 -17.44 -2.99 -9.34
N THR A 59 -16.68 -4.02 -9.73
CA THR A 59 -17.15 -5.41 -9.79
C THR A 59 -17.34 -6.03 -8.40
N LEU A 60 -16.74 -5.45 -7.36
CA LEU A 60 -16.81 -5.94 -5.99
C LEU A 60 -17.95 -5.32 -5.18
N LEU A 61 -18.67 -4.35 -5.75
CA LEU A 61 -19.75 -3.65 -5.06
C LEU A 61 -20.87 -4.62 -4.67
N ARG A 62 -21.26 -4.53 -3.40
CA ARG A 62 -22.33 -5.33 -2.78
C ARG A 62 -23.19 -4.47 -1.88
N PRO A 63 -24.46 -4.86 -1.63
CA PRO A 63 -25.28 -4.18 -0.64
C PRO A 63 -24.61 -4.18 0.75
N LYS A 64 -24.82 -3.09 1.49
CA LYS A 64 -24.35 -2.79 2.84
C LYS A 64 -22.84 -2.66 2.98
N MET A 65 -22.11 -2.64 1.87
CA MET A 65 -20.68 -2.38 1.84
C MET A 65 -20.40 -0.88 1.90
N GLN A 66 -19.31 -0.47 2.52
CA GLN A 66 -18.81 0.89 2.40
C GLN A 66 -18.17 1.09 1.02
N VAL A 67 -18.59 2.14 0.32
CA VAL A 67 -18.06 2.48 -1.00
C VAL A 67 -17.53 3.91 -0.98
N ASP A 68 -16.22 4.06 -1.12
CA ASP A 68 -15.53 5.34 -1.22
C ASP A 68 -15.06 5.55 -2.64
N PHE A 69 -15.32 6.71 -3.23
CA PHE A 69 -14.91 7.01 -4.60
C PHE A 69 -14.71 8.50 -4.85
N ARG A 70 -13.73 8.83 -5.69
CA ARG A 70 -13.40 10.17 -6.16
C ARG A 70 -14.14 10.50 -7.45
N ILE A 71 -14.61 11.73 -7.53
CA ILE A 71 -15.26 12.32 -8.70
C ILE A 71 -14.60 13.67 -9.05
N GLU A 72 -14.46 13.95 -10.34
CA GLU A 72 -14.00 15.24 -10.83
C GLU A 72 -14.91 16.39 -10.40
N ALA A 73 -14.35 17.59 -10.27
CA ALA A 73 -15.07 18.78 -9.77
C ALA A 73 -16.35 19.05 -10.57
N GLU A 74 -16.27 19.02 -11.90
CA GLU A 74 -17.38 19.35 -12.80
C GLU A 74 -18.54 18.35 -12.73
N LYS A 75 -18.23 17.09 -12.36
CA LYS A 75 -19.20 15.98 -12.27
C LYS A 75 -19.84 15.87 -10.88
N SER A 76 -19.23 16.48 -9.86
CA SER A 76 -19.63 16.30 -8.46
C SER A 76 -21.09 16.67 -8.19
N PHE A 77 -21.60 17.75 -8.78
CA PHE A 77 -23.01 18.16 -8.61
C PHE A 77 -23.99 17.11 -9.15
N GLY A 78 -23.73 16.60 -10.36
CA GLY A 78 -24.57 15.58 -10.97
C GLY A 78 -24.55 14.25 -10.21
N VAL A 79 -23.41 13.90 -9.60
CA VAL A 79 -23.32 12.73 -8.72
C VAL A 79 -24.13 12.93 -7.45
N GLU A 80 -24.02 14.08 -6.79
CA GLU A 80 -24.81 14.38 -5.58
C GLU A 80 -26.32 14.32 -5.86
N ASP A 81 -26.78 14.85 -6.99
CA ASP A 81 -28.19 14.78 -7.38
C ASP A 81 -28.63 13.34 -7.66
N LEU A 82 -27.83 12.55 -8.40
CA LEU A 82 -28.13 11.14 -8.66
C LEU A 82 -28.23 10.32 -7.34
N LEU A 83 -27.32 10.56 -6.40
CA LEU A 83 -27.34 9.89 -5.10
C LEU A 83 -28.60 10.26 -4.30
N LYS A 84 -29.01 11.53 -4.30
CA LYS A 84 -30.25 11.99 -3.64
C LYS A 84 -31.50 11.40 -4.30
N GLU A 85 -31.60 11.44 -5.63
CA GLU A 85 -32.74 10.95 -6.39
C GLU A 85 -32.92 9.43 -6.25
N SER A 86 -31.81 8.69 -6.12
CA SER A 86 -31.81 7.25 -5.86
C SER A 86 -32.05 6.87 -4.39
N GLY A 87 -32.27 7.85 -3.52
CA GLY A 87 -32.44 7.64 -2.08
C GLY A 87 -31.21 7.05 -1.40
N MET A 88 -30.02 7.26 -1.97
CA MET A 88 -28.76 6.80 -1.41
C MET A 88 -28.19 7.87 -0.47
N GLU A 89 -28.09 7.54 0.81
CA GLU A 89 -27.38 8.39 1.76
C GLU A 89 -25.89 8.41 1.41
N TYR A 90 -25.31 9.61 1.41
CA TYR A 90 -23.89 9.82 1.11
C TYR A 90 -23.25 10.81 2.08
N GLN A 91 -21.93 10.69 2.19
CA GLN A 91 -21.07 11.62 2.91
C GLN A 91 -19.99 12.13 1.95
N VAL A 92 -19.72 13.43 1.97
CA VAL A 92 -18.51 14.00 1.35
C VAL A 92 -17.37 13.84 2.35
N LEU A 93 -16.44 12.91 2.08
CA LEU A 93 -15.25 12.67 2.91
C LEU A 93 -14.22 13.78 2.70
N ILE A 94 -14.00 14.14 1.44
CA ILE A 94 -13.06 15.19 1.02
C ILE A 94 -13.79 16.10 0.04
N ASP A 95 -13.96 17.37 0.41
CA ASP A 95 -14.70 18.36 -0.39
C ASP A 95 -13.82 19.10 -1.41
N ASN A 96 -12.50 19.14 -1.16
CA ASN A 96 -11.52 19.60 -2.13
C ASN A 96 -10.24 18.76 -1.98
N LEU A 97 -10.00 17.91 -2.97
CA LEU A 97 -8.89 16.96 -2.97
C LEU A 97 -7.52 17.66 -3.08
N GLN A 98 -7.42 18.77 -3.82
CA GLN A 98 -6.18 19.55 -3.88
C GLN A 98 -5.80 20.11 -2.50
N ALA A 99 -6.77 20.67 -1.77
CA ALA A 99 -6.52 21.17 -0.42
C ALA A 99 -6.10 20.05 0.55
N ALA A 100 -6.64 18.83 0.38
CA ALA A 100 -6.24 17.67 1.17
C ALA A 100 -4.81 17.19 0.83
N LEU A 101 -4.43 17.21 -0.44
CA LEU A 101 -3.06 16.92 -0.89
C LEU A 101 -2.06 17.94 -0.34
N ASP A 102 -2.37 19.23 -0.43
CA ASP A 102 -1.51 20.29 0.10
C ASP A 102 -1.33 20.16 1.63
N ALA A 103 -2.37 19.70 2.32
CA ALA A 103 -2.35 19.45 3.76
C ALA A 103 -1.65 18.13 4.16
N GLN A 104 -1.35 17.23 3.21
CA GLN A 104 -0.68 15.97 3.50
C GLN A 104 0.74 16.21 4.03
N PHE A 105 1.46 17.16 3.45
CA PHE A 105 2.84 17.52 3.80
C PHE A 105 2.90 18.54 4.95
N ASP A 106 2.32 18.19 6.10
CA ASP A 106 2.19 19.08 7.26
C ASP A 106 3.44 19.14 8.17
N SER A 107 4.48 18.34 7.89
CA SER A 107 5.69 18.35 8.70
C SER A 107 6.49 19.65 8.51
N LYS A 108 6.71 20.36 9.61
CA LYS A 108 7.56 21.58 9.66
C LYS A 108 9.07 21.30 9.66
N ALA A 109 9.50 20.04 9.78
CA ALA A 109 10.93 19.73 9.78
C ALA A 109 11.56 20.11 8.43
N ARG A 110 12.67 20.85 8.43
CA ARG A 110 13.35 21.33 7.20
C ARG A 110 14.68 20.61 6.94
N THR A 111 14.72 19.29 7.12
CA THR A 111 15.91 18.50 6.78
C THR A 111 15.74 17.86 5.40
N ALA A 112 16.78 17.97 4.56
CA ALA A 112 16.89 17.29 3.28
C ALA A 112 17.31 15.81 3.43
N SER A 113 17.71 15.40 4.64
CA SER A 113 17.95 14.00 4.99
C SER A 113 16.62 13.26 5.21
N HIS A 114 16.66 11.95 5.04
CA HIS A 114 15.55 11.04 5.35
C HIS A 114 14.88 11.41 6.68
N GLY A 115 13.57 11.59 6.66
CA GLY A 115 12.76 11.89 7.85
C GLY A 115 11.73 10.80 8.09
N TYR A 116 11.74 10.20 9.28
CA TYR A 116 10.82 9.11 9.67
C TYR A 116 9.39 9.57 9.94
N GLU A 117 9.20 10.89 10.00
CA GLU A 117 7.92 11.55 10.24
C GLU A 117 7.44 12.26 8.95
N LYS A 118 7.90 11.80 7.78
CA LYS A 118 7.60 12.39 6.46
C LYS A 118 7.46 11.38 5.35
N TYR A 119 6.81 11.75 4.25
CA TYR A 119 6.90 10.99 3.00
C TYR A 119 8.24 11.29 2.32
N ASN A 120 8.95 10.26 1.86
CA ASN A 120 10.28 10.37 1.27
C ASN A 120 10.25 9.88 -0.17
N ASN A 121 10.76 10.65 -1.13
CA ASN A 121 10.88 10.18 -2.50
C ASN A 121 11.77 8.93 -2.62
N TRP A 122 11.71 8.25 -3.77
CA TRP A 122 12.44 7.00 -3.97
C TRP A 122 13.94 7.14 -3.75
N ASP A 123 14.59 8.18 -4.28
CA ASP A 123 16.03 8.36 -4.15
C ASP A 123 16.46 8.47 -2.68
N THR A 124 15.65 9.13 -1.85
CA THR A 124 15.88 9.24 -0.40
C THR A 124 15.73 7.88 0.29
N ILE A 125 14.75 7.06 -0.11
CA ILE A 125 14.56 5.71 0.45
C ILE A 125 15.70 4.79 0.00
N ALA A 126 16.06 4.80 -1.28
CA ALA A 126 17.14 4.00 -1.83
C ALA A 126 18.49 4.33 -1.17
N ALA A 127 18.80 5.61 -0.99
CA ALA A 127 19.99 6.04 -0.23
C ALA A 127 19.94 5.55 1.22
N TRP A 128 18.80 5.72 1.90
CA TRP A 128 18.61 5.25 3.27
C TRP A 128 18.83 3.74 3.42
N THR A 129 18.39 2.91 2.46
CA THR A 129 18.66 1.45 2.53
C THR A 129 20.16 1.14 2.53
N ALA A 130 20.98 1.95 1.83
CA ALA A 130 22.43 1.82 1.86
C ALA A 130 22.99 2.25 3.21
N ASP A 131 22.54 3.41 3.68
CA ASP A 131 23.03 4.06 4.89
C ASP A 131 22.77 3.20 6.13
N ILE A 132 21.55 2.67 6.29
CA ILE A 132 21.21 1.86 7.47
C ILE A 132 22.00 0.55 7.53
N ALA A 133 22.25 -0.09 6.38
CA ALA A 133 23.09 -1.28 6.29
C ALA A 133 24.56 -0.95 6.59
N ALA A 134 25.08 0.17 6.07
CA ALA A 134 26.45 0.61 6.34
C ALA A 134 26.68 1.04 7.80
N GLN A 135 25.67 1.61 8.44
CA GLN A 135 25.72 2.04 9.84
C GLN A 135 25.55 0.88 10.83
N ASN A 136 24.91 -0.22 10.42
CA ASN A 136 24.61 -1.36 11.28
C ASN A 136 25.03 -2.69 10.60
N PRO A 137 26.30 -2.86 10.19
CA PRO A 137 26.73 -3.99 9.36
C PRO A 137 26.60 -5.36 10.06
N ASP A 138 26.61 -5.37 11.39
CA ASP A 138 26.44 -6.58 12.21
C ASP A 138 24.97 -6.99 12.40
N LEU A 139 24.02 -6.18 11.95
CA LEU A 139 22.59 -6.41 12.13
C LEU A 139 21.79 -6.31 10.82
N VAL A 140 22.21 -5.46 9.88
CA VAL A 140 21.47 -5.16 8.67
C VAL A 140 22.35 -5.39 7.44
N SER A 141 21.85 -6.21 6.52
CA SER A 141 22.44 -6.38 5.19
C SER A 141 21.44 -5.98 4.11
N ARG A 142 21.96 -5.56 2.95
CA ARG A 142 21.16 -5.16 1.79
C ARG A 142 21.48 -6.02 0.58
N SER A 143 20.46 -6.53 -0.08
CA SER A 143 20.57 -7.26 -1.34
C SER A 143 19.63 -6.67 -2.40
N VAL A 144 19.81 -7.11 -3.65
CA VAL A 144 18.88 -6.82 -4.75
C VAL A 144 18.23 -8.14 -5.13
N ILE A 145 16.90 -8.19 -5.12
CA ILE A 145 16.13 -9.41 -5.43
C ILE A 145 15.59 -9.45 -6.85
N GLY A 146 15.67 -8.34 -7.57
CA GLY A 146 15.19 -8.20 -8.92
C GLY A 146 15.24 -6.75 -9.39
N GLU A 147 14.66 -6.51 -10.56
CA GLU A 147 14.55 -5.20 -11.18
C GLU A 147 13.11 -4.94 -11.59
N THR A 148 12.68 -3.69 -11.50
CA THR A 148 11.35 -3.24 -11.94
C THR A 148 11.20 -3.24 -13.46
N PHE A 149 9.99 -2.97 -13.93
CA PHE A 149 9.72 -2.81 -15.37
C PHE A 149 10.69 -1.82 -16.04
N GLU A 150 10.87 -0.65 -15.44
CA GLU A 150 11.78 0.43 -15.88
C GLU A 150 13.25 0.19 -15.48
N GLY A 151 13.59 -0.99 -14.93
CA GLY A 151 14.97 -1.41 -14.69
C GLY A 151 15.58 -0.88 -13.38
N ARG A 152 14.77 -0.58 -12.37
CA ARG A 152 15.27 -0.12 -11.06
C ARG A 152 15.49 -1.30 -10.11
N PRO A 153 16.60 -1.33 -9.36
CA PRO A 153 16.89 -2.42 -8.44
C PRO A 153 15.93 -2.45 -7.25
N MET A 154 15.39 -3.62 -6.94
CA MET A 154 14.53 -3.86 -5.78
C MET A 154 15.39 -4.22 -4.55
N TYR A 155 15.55 -3.27 -3.64
CA TYR A 155 16.39 -3.42 -2.45
C TYR A 155 15.66 -4.14 -1.31
N LEU A 156 16.14 -5.33 -0.95
CA LEU A 156 15.69 -6.05 0.24
C LEU A 156 16.69 -5.84 1.39
N LEU A 157 16.17 -5.50 2.57
CA LEU A 157 16.95 -5.43 3.80
C LEU A 157 16.72 -6.70 4.63
N LYS A 158 17.80 -7.37 5.03
CA LYS A 158 17.75 -8.46 6.00
C LYS A 158 18.26 -7.93 7.34
N VAL A 159 17.40 -7.99 8.36
CA VAL A 159 17.76 -7.73 9.76
C VAL A 159 17.97 -9.07 10.46
N SER A 160 19.19 -9.33 10.92
CA SER A 160 19.57 -10.61 11.49
C SER A 160 20.81 -10.45 12.37
N VAL A 161 20.80 -11.10 13.53
CA VAL A 161 21.95 -11.17 14.44
C VAL A 161 22.86 -12.37 14.10
N ASN A 162 22.30 -13.43 13.49
CA ASN A 162 23.00 -14.69 13.25
C ASN A 162 23.10 -14.99 11.75
N PHE A 163 24.14 -14.47 11.10
CA PHE A 163 24.40 -14.72 9.67
C PHE A 163 24.74 -16.19 9.32
N PHE A 164 24.98 -17.05 10.32
CA PHE A 164 25.56 -18.39 10.14
C PHE A 164 24.63 -19.57 10.52
N THR A 165 23.45 -19.32 11.07
CA THR A 165 22.46 -20.37 11.40
C THR A 165 21.09 -19.99 10.83
N PRO A 166 20.53 -20.77 9.89
CA PRO A 166 19.33 -20.42 9.16
C PRO A 166 18.08 -20.79 9.97
N ASP A 167 17.89 -20.17 11.13
CA ASP A 167 16.78 -20.52 11.99
C ASP A 167 15.72 -19.41 11.91
N LEU A 168 14.84 -19.56 10.91
CA LEU A 168 13.50 -18.96 10.83
C LEU A 168 13.45 -17.48 10.41
N SER A 169 12.55 -17.17 9.47
CA SER A 169 12.42 -15.84 8.88
C SER A 169 10.98 -15.35 8.87
N LEU A 170 10.80 -14.05 9.10
CA LEU A 170 9.57 -13.31 8.85
C LEU A 170 9.82 -12.36 7.68
N ILE A 171 8.90 -12.32 6.72
CA ILE A 171 8.94 -11.33 5.64
C ILE A 171 7.91 -10.24 5.95
N ASN A 172 8.37 -8.99 5.95
CA ASN A 172 7.53 -7.80 6.03
C ASN A 172 7.70 -6.97 4.74
N LEU A 173 6.61 -6.84 3.98
CA LEU A 173 6.59 -6.14 2.69
C LEU A 173 5.70 -4.91 2.77
N CYS A 174 6.16 -3.83 2.14
CA CYS A 174 5.44 -2.57 2.15
C CYS A 174 5.00 -2.16 0.74
N LYS A 175 3.71 -1.83 0.60
CA LYS A 175 3.14 -1.27 -0.64
C LYS A 175 3.30 0.26 -0.74
N ILE A 176 3.06 0.76 -1.96
CA ILE A 176 3.37 2.09 -2.54
C ILE A 176 3.04 3.27 -1.62
N THR A 177 1.89 3.30 -0.95
CA THR A 177 1.44 4.46 -0.16
C THR A 177 2.14 4.60 1.20
N MET A 178 2.99 3.64 1.56
CA MET A 178 3.46 3.44 2.93
C MET A 178 4.97 3.41 3.05
N SER A 179 5.68 3.81 1.98
CA SER A 179 7.14 3.71 1.85
C SER A 179 7.92 4.46 2.93
N SER A 180 7.32 5.41 3.66
CA SER A 180 7.91 6.07 4.83
C SER A 180 7.66 5.34 6.15
N LYS A 181 6.59 4.53 6.23
CA LYS A 181 6.19 3.83 7.45
C LYS A 181 7.07 2.61 7.75
N THR A 182 7.42 1.85 6.71
CA THR A 182 8.30 0.67 6.84
C THR A 182 9.74 1.01 7.21
N PRO A 183 10.39 2.04 6.63
CA PRO A 183 11.65 2.55 7.14
C PRO A 183 11.59 2.95 8.61
N ALA A 184 10.54 3.67 9.04
CA ALA A 184 10.38 4.07 10.44
C ALA A 184 10.26 2.86 11.38
N MET A 185 9.51 1.82 11.01
CA MET A 185 9.41 0.58 11.78
C MET A 185 10.73 -0.18 11.86
N LEU A 186 11.47 -0.28 10.75
CA LEU A 186 12.77 -0.94 10.69
C LEU A 186 13.78 -0.26 11.61
N ILE A 187 13.83 1.06 11.58
CA ILE A 187 14.76 1.84 12.39
C ILE A 187 14.43 1.71 13.85
N LYS A 188 13.14 1.74 14.20
CA LYS A 188 12.75 1.49 15.58
C LYS A 188 13.20 0.09 16.03
N ALA A 189 13.11 -0.93 15.18
CA ALA A 189 13.62 -2.26 15.50
C ALA A 189 15.15 -2.26 15.73
N VAL A 190 15.92 -1.66 14.82
CA VAL A 190 17.38 -1.53 14.93
C VAL A 190 17.80 -0.72 16.17
N GLU A 191 17.16 0.43 16.43
CA GLU A 191 17.47 1.31 17.56
C GLU A 191 17.14 0.69 18.92
N THR A 192 16.15 -0.20 18.96
CA THR A 192 15.67 -0.85 20.20
C THR A 192 16.30 -2.22 20.44
N TYR A 193 17.01 -2.79 19.48
CA TYR A 193 17.82 -3.98 19.69
C TYR A 193 18.87 -3.74 20.80
N GLY A 194 18.96 -4.68 21.75
CA GLY A 194 19.80 -4.56 22.95
C GLY A 194 19.24 -3.64 24.05
N LYS A 195 18.09 -2.99 23.83
CA LYS A 195 17.42 -2.10 24.82
C LYS A 195 16.03 -2.59 25.19
N ASP A 196 15.24 -3.00 24.21
CA ASP A 196 13.90 -3.59 24.38
C ASP A 196 14.03 -5.11 24.40
N THR A 197 13.61 -5.74 25.49
CA THR A 197 13.78 -7.19 25.71
C THR A 197 13.03 -8.02 24.68
N VAL A 198 11.83 -7.58 24.28
CA VAL A 198 11.03 -8.27 23.27
C VAL A 198 11.72 -8.19 21.90
N MET A 199 12.08 -6.99 21.43
CA MET A 199 12.76 -6.82 20.14
C MET A 199 14.10 -7.54 20.10
N THR A 200 14.85 -7.53 21.20
CA THR A 200 16.11 -8.28 21.32
C THR A 200 15.85 -9.79 21.17
N THR A 201 14.88 -10.33 21.90
CA THR A 201 14.52 -11.76 21.82
C THR A 201 14.06 -12.15 20.41
N LEU A 202 13.31 -11.28 19.73
CA LEU A 202 12.86 -11.51 18.36
C LEU A 202 14.05 -11.53 17.39
N LEU A 203 14.92 -10.52 17.42
CA LEU A 203 16.06 -10.42 16.51
C LEU A 203 17.17 -11.46 16.78
N ASP A 204 17.28 -11.97 18.01
CA ASP A 204 18.16 -13.09 18.35
C ASP A 204 17.73 -14.41 17.70
N LYS A 205 16.43 -14.54 17.38
CA LYS A 205 15.80 -15.82 17.01
C LYS A 205 15.10 -15.82 15.65
N LEU A 206 14.88 -14.66 15.04
CA LEU A 206 14.19 -14.50 13.77
C LEU A 206 14.97 -13.54 12.87
N ASP A 207 15.04 -13.91 11.60
CA ASP A 207 15.45 -13.01 10.53
C ASP A 207 14.25 -12.20 10.03
N PHE A 208 14.39 -10.89 9.87
CA PHE A 208 13.37 -10.05 9.23
C PHE A 208 13.84 -9.62 7.84
N TYR A 209 13.11 -10.04 6.81
CA TYR A 209 13.28 -9.51 5.46
C TYR A 209 12.30 -8.37 5.24
N VAL A 210 12.83 -7.19 4.90
CA VAL A 210 12.06 -5.96 4.74
C VAL A 210 12.25 -5.40 3.34
N LEU A 211 11.16 -5.32 2.58
CA LEU A 211 11.13 -4.70 1.26
C LEU A 211 10.38 -3.36 1.34
N PRO A 212 11.08 -2.21 1.40
CA PRO A 212 10.46 -0.91 1.68
C PRO A 212 9.48 -0.43 0.61
N VAL A 213 9.74 -0.77 -0.65
CA VAL A 213 8.89 -0.44 -1.80
C VAL A 213 8.95 -1.59 -2.79
N VAL A 214 7.81 -2.22 -3.07
CA VAL A 214 7.70 -3.27 -4.10
C VAL A 214 7.58 -2.66 -5.49
N ASN A 215 6.57 -1.79 -5.72
CA ASN A 215 6.36 -1.09 -6.98
C ASN A 215 7.10 0.25 -6.99
N ILE A 216 8.39 0.22 -7.29
CA ILE A 216 9.24 1.42 -7.30
C ILE A 216 8.84 2.37 -8.43
N ASP A 217 8.52 1.84 -9.61
CA ASP A 217 8.16 2.64 -10.78
C ASP A 217 6.87 3.43 -10.54
N GLY A 218 5.85 2.74 -10.04
CA GLY A 218 4.60 3.36 -9.62
C GLY A 218 4.82 4.37 -8.49
N TYR A 219 5.67 4.06 -7.51
CA TYR A 219 6.00 5.00 -6.44
C TYR A 219 6.64 6.29 -6.97
N ILE A 220 7.62 6.22 -7.86
CA ILE A 220 8.23 7.41 -8.47
C ILE A 220 7.20 8.20 -9.27
N TYR A 221 6.32 7.50 -9.97
CA TYR A 221 5.26 8.13 -10.74
C TYR A 221 4.31 8.95 -9.86
N THR A 222 3.95 8.47 -8.65
CA THR A 222 3.10 9.27 -7.72
C THR A 222 3.77 10.57 -7.27
N TRP A 223 5.10 10.66 -7.26
CA TRP A 223 5.83 11.89 -6.92
C TRP A 223 6.02 12.85 -8.09
N THR A 224 5.94 12.34 -9.32
CA THR A 224 6.34 13.08 -10.54
C THR A 224 5.15 13.44 -11.42
N ASN A 225 4.04 12.71 -11.32
CA ASN A 225 2.85 12.92 -12.13
C ASN A 225 1.58 12.93 -11.26
N VAL A 226 1.19 14.14 -10.84
CA VAL A 226 0.17 14.34 -9.79
C VAL A 226 -1.22 13.92 -10.29
N SER A 227 -1.57 14.09 -11.57
CA SER A 227 -2.90 13.78 -12.13
C SER A 227 -3.33 12.32 -11.96
N THR A 228 -2.38 11.44 -11.66
CA THR A 228 -2.57 9.99 -11.64
C THR A 228 -2.13 9.34 -10.33
N PHE A 229 -1.87 10.13 -9.28
CA PHE A 229 -1.49 9.68 -7.92
C PHE A 229 -2.31 8.48 -7.43
N PHE A 230 -3.59 8.41 -7.78
CA PHE A 230 -4.52 7.37 -7.37
C PHE A 230 -4.56 6.13 -8.27
N PHE A 231 -4.27 6.27 -9.56
CA PHE A 231 -4.43 5.18 -10.53
C PHE A 231 -3.47 4.00 -10.29
N LEU A 232 -2.36 4.21 -9.59
CA LEU A 232 -1.44 3.13 -9.15
C LEU A 232 -1.74 2.60 -7.75
N ILE A 233 -2.48 3.36 -6.95
CA ILE A 233 -2.98 2.94 -5.63
C ILE A 233 -4.17 1.97 -5.82
N VAL A 234 -5.00 2.22 -6.83
CA VAL A 234 -6.21 1.44 -7.17
C VAL A 234 -6.00 0.48 -8.37
N GLY A 235 -4.82 0.47 -9.00
CA GLY A 235 -4.50 -0.52 -10.04
C GLY A 235 -5.19 -0.33 -11.39
N ARG A 236 -5.42 0.91 -11.83
CA ARG A 236 -5.83 1.22 -13.21
C ARG A 236 -4.86 2.17 -13.88
N VAL A 237 -4.03 1.71 -14.81
CA VAL A 237 -3.62 2.58 -15.93
C VAL A 237 -4.11 1.91 -17.19
N ASN A 238 -5.08 2.55 -17.86
CA ASN A 238 -5.41 2.20 -19.24
C ASN A 238 -4.13 2.39 -20.07
N CYS A 239 -3.55 1.26 -20.50
CA CYS A 239 -2.32 1.07 -21.29
C CYS A 239 -0.98 0.82 -20.55
N LEU A 240 -0.94 0.74 -19.22
CA LEU A 240 0.23 0.23 -18.46
C LEU A 240 -0.24 -0.71 -17.35
N ASN A 241 -0.22 -2.02 -17.64
CA ASN A 241 -0.66 -3.09 -16.75
C ASN A 241 0.19 -3.13 -15.47
N LEU A 242 -0.25 -2.52 -14.36
CA LEU A 242 0.44 -2.65 -13.07
C LEU A 242 -0.61 -2.81 -11.95
N VAL A 243 -1.21 -3.99 -11.88
CA VAL A 243 -1.94 -4.42 -10.67
C VAL A 243 -0.95 -5.12 -9.74
N LEU A 244 -0.13 -4.33 -9.04
CA LEU A 244 0.85 -4.83 -8.05
C LEU A 244 0.21 -5.22 -6.70
N VAL A 245 -1.12 -5.24 -6.63
CA VAL A 245 -1.87 -5.83 -5.52
C VAL A 245 -1.73 -7.35 -5.54
N PHE A 246 -1.57 -7.93 -6.73
CA PHE A 246 -1.73 -9.34 -6.95
C PHE A 246 -0.46 -9.98 -7.49
N ILE A 247 -0.20 -11.19 -7.02
CA ILE A 247 0.71 -12.11 -7.72
C ILE A 247 0.08 -12.55 -9.06
N TYR A 248 -1.24 -12.41 -9.17
CA TYR A 248 -2.03 -12.61 -10.38
C TYR A 248 -2.53 -11.29 -10.96
N ASP A 249 -1.93 -10.81 -12.05
CA ASP A 249 -2.63 -9.81 -12.87
C ASP A 249 -3.79 -10.50 -13.60
N SER A 250 -5.01 -10.01 -13.39
CA SER A 250 -6.22 -10.48 -14.07
C SER A 250 -6.17 -10.30 -15.59
N VAL A 251 -5.29 -9.44 -16.11
CA VAL A 251 -5.19 -9.09 -17.53
C VAL A 251 -4.08 -9.88 -18.25
N THR A 252 -2.90 -10.03 -17.65
CA THR A 252 -1.73 -10.64 -18.33
C THR A 252 -1.25 -11.97 -17.74
N GLY A 253 -1.82 -12.40 -16.61
CA GLY A 253 -1.56 -13.70 -16.00
C GLY A 253 -0.67 -13.66 -14.75
N PRO A 254 -0.51 -14.79 -14.05
CA PRO A 254 0.30 -14.87 -12.83
C PRO A 254 1.78 -14.55 -13.08
N HIS A 255 2.35 -13.74 -12.19
CA HIS A 255 3.76 -13.34 -12.20
C HIS A 255 4.20 -12.63 -13.50
N SER A 256 3.28 -11.92 -14.17
CA SER A 256 3.58 -11.11 -15.35
C SER A 256 4.51 -9.93 -15.03
N GLU A 257 4.29 -9.30 -13.87
CA GLU A 257 5.06 -8.14 -13.41
C GLU A 257 6.44 -8.59 -12.89
N LYS A 258 7.50 -7.90 -13.30
CA LYS A 258 8.87 -8.27 -12.89
C LYS A 258 9.04 -8.20 -11.37
N GLU A 259 8.37 -7.25 -10.74
CA GLU A 259 8.41 -6.99 -9.31
C GLU A 259 7.75 -8.12 -8.52
N THR A 260 6.56 -8.55 -8.93
CA THR A 260 5.84 -9.65 -8.25
C THR A 260 6.53 -10.98 -8.52
N LYS A 261 7.12 -11.16 -9.70
CA LYS A 261 7.96 -12.31 -10.03
C LYS A 261 9.21 -12.37 -9.15
N ALA A 262 9.97 -11.27 -9.04
CA ALA A 262 11.17 -11.20 -8.21
C ALA A 262 10.88 -11.54 -6.74
N LEU A 263 9.79 -11.00 -6.20
CA LEU A 263 9.34 -11.32 -4.85
C LEU A 263 8.96 -12.80 -4.70
N ALA A 264 8.18 -13.34 -5.64
CA ALA A 264 7.75 -14.73 -5.59
C ALA A 264 8.92 -15.72 -5.75
N ASP A 265 9.90 -15.40 -6.60
CA ASP A 265 11.14 -16.17 -6.75
C ASP A 265 11.93 -16.16 -5.43
N PHE A 266 12.13 -14.99 -4.82
CA PHE A 266 12.79 -14.87 -3.51
C PHE A 266 12.09 -15.72 -2.43
N ILE A 267 10.76 -15.65 -2.34
CA ILE A 267 9.99 -16.41 -1.34
C ILE A 267 10.14 -17.92 -1.59
N ARG A 268 10.05 -18.38 -2.85
CA ARG A 268 10.23 -19.80 -3.18
C ARG A 268 11.62 -20.32 -2.80
N GLU A 269 12.66 -19.52 -3.03
CA GLU A 269 14.04 -19.86 -2.68
C GLU A 269 14.25 -19.97 -1.15
N HIS A 270 13.44 -19.27 -0.36
CA HIS A 270 13.54 -19.22 1.11
C HIS A 270 12.35 -19.86 1.83
N LEU A 271 11.52 -20.63 1.12
CA LEU A 271 10.24 -21.14 1.64
C LEU A 271 10.41 -22.03 2.89
N SER A 272 11.54 -22.74 2.98
CA SER A 272 11.86 -23.58 4.14
C SER A 272 12.10 -22.78 5.44
N THR A 273 12.52 -21.53 5.34
CA THR A 273 12.84 -20.67 6.50
C THR A 273 11.74 -19.66 6.80
N ILE A 274 10.97 -19.21 5.80
CA ILE A 274 9.90 -18.23 6.00
C ILE A 274 8.72 -18.85 6.74
N LYS A 275 8.38 -18.31 7.92
CA LYS A 275 7.26 -18.76 8.75
C LYS A 275 6.10 -17.79 8.83
N ALA A 276 6.34 -16.53 8.46
CA ALA A 276 5.30 -15.52 8.39
C ALA A 276 5.54 -14.55 7.24
N TYR A 277 4.43 -14.10 6.65
CA TYR A 277 4.36 -13.16 5.54
C TYR A 277 3.42 -12.03 5.92
N LEU A 278 3.94 -10.80 6.02
CA LEU A 278 3.16 -9.61 6.31
C LEU A 278 3.21 -8.68 5.11
N THR A 279 2.06 -8.28 4.59
CA THR A 279 1.96 -7.24 3.56
C THR A 279 1.23 -6.01 4.12
N ILE A 280 1.84 -4.85 3.97
CA ILE A 280 1.39 -3.60 4.59
C ILE A 280 0.78 -2.67 3.53
N HIS A 281 -0.47 -2.29 3.78
CA HIS A 281 -1.36 -1.47 2.97
C HIS A 281 -1.97 -0.32 3.77
N SER A 282 -2.79 0.47 3.11
CA SER A 282 -3.69 1.48 3.67
C SER A 282 -4.84 1.65 2.69
N TYR A 283 -6.04 2.02 3.10
CA TYR A 283 -6.48 2.37 4.44
C TYR A 283 -7.68 1.49 4.82
N SER A 284 -7.98 1.38 6.11
CA SER A 284 -9.27 0.92 6.69
C SER A 284 -9.12 0.52 8.16
N GLN A 285 -7.88 0.45 8.69
CA GLN A 285 -7.57 -0.10 10.02
C GLN A 285 -8.02 -1.55 10.19
N LEU A 286 -7.63 -2.41 9.24
CA LEU A 286 -7.93 -3.84 9.24
C LEU A 286 -6.65 -4.67 9.37
N LEU A 287 -6.77 -5.81 10.05
CA LEU A 287 -5.83 -6.91 9.95
C LEU A 287 -6.60 -8.07 9.31
N LEU A 288 -6.09 -8.56 8.19
CA LEU A 288 -6.73 -9.53 7.33
C LEU A 288 -5.84 -10.76 7.21
N PHE A 289 -6.46 -11.92 6.98
CA PHE A 289 -5.75 -13.17 6.69
C PHE A 289 -6.54 -13.97 5.63
N PRO A 290 -5.91 -14.93 4.94
CA PRO A 290 -6.54 -15.75 3.90
C PRO A 290 -7.81 -16.48 4.33
N TYR A 291 -8.74 -16.81 3.44
CA TYR A 291 -8.69 -16.55 2.00
C TYR A 291 -9.48 -15.30 1.61
N SER A 292 -9.02 -14.63 0.55
CA SER A 292 -9.75 -13.57 -0.13
C SER A 292 -10.32 -14.03 -1.48
N TYR A 293 -9.71 -15.01 -2.15
CA TYR A 293 -10.22 -15.47 -3.46
C TYR A 293 -11.39 -16.46 -3.39
N THR A 294 -11.70 -17.01 -2.22
CA THR A 294 -12.77 -18.01 -2.01
C THR A 294 -13.54 -17.72 -0.70
N TYR A 295 -14.74 -18.29 -0.57
CA TYR A 295 -15.50 -18.29 0.69
C TYR A 295 -15.07 -19.41 1.65
N ASP A 296 -14.19 -20.31 1.20
CA ASP A 296 -13.64 -21.35 2.06
C ASP A 296 -12.75 -20.74 3.14
N LEU A 297 -12.82 -21.30 4.35
CA LEU A 297 -11.98 -20.87 5.46
C LEU A 297 -10.64 -21.61 5.42
N PRO A 298 -9.52 -20.97 5.80
CA PRO A 298 -8.24 -21.65 5.92
C PRO A 298 -8.32 -22.75 6.99
N PRO A 299 -7.58 -23.86 6.85
CA PRO A 299 -7.52 -24.92 7.87
C PRO A 299 -7.24 -24.41 9.29
N ASP A 300 -6.45 -23.34 9.42
CA ASP A 300 -6.05 -22.73 10.70
C ASP A 300 -6.98 -21.59 11.15
N TYR A 301 -8.14 -21.42 10.53
CA TYR A 301 -9.07 -20.30 10.78
C TYR A 301 -9.35 -20.07 12.28
N GLN A 302 -9.60 -21.14 13.03
CA GLN A 302 -9.93 -21.03 14.46
C GLN A 302 -8.77 -20.46 15.27
N GLU A 303 -7.53 -20.80 14.94
CA GLU A 303 -6.34 -20.21 15.55
C GLU A 303 -6.24 -18.73 15.19
N LEU A 304 -6.35 -18.43 13.90
CA LEU A 304 -6.17 -17.08 13.38
C LEU A 304 -7.20 -16.10 13.97
N VAL A 305 -8.50 -16.46 14.00
CA VAL A 305 -9.55 -15.58 14.55
C VAL A 305 -9.50 -15.43 16.08
N THR A 306 -8.98 -16.44 16.80
CA THR A 306 -8.90 -16.40 18.27
C THR A 306 -7.80 -15.44 18.75
N TYR A 307 -6.66 -15.43 18.05
CA TYR A 307 -5.48 -14.66 18.46
C TYR A 307 -5.29 -13.36 17.67
N PHE A 308 -5.91 -13.24 16.49
CA PHE A 308 -5.83 -12.05 15.64
C PHE A 308 -7.26 -11.60 15.30
N ILE A 309 -7.68 -10.47 15.87
CA ILE A 309 -8.99 -9.88 15.58
C ILE A 309 -8.96 -9.39 14.13
N SER A 310 -9.48 -10.21 13.22
CA SER A 310 -9.64 -9.88 11.80
C SER A 310 -11.12 -9.79 11.43
N LEU A 311 -11.40 -9.03 10.38
CA LEU A 311 -12.68 -9.09 9.68
C LEU A 311 -12.52 -9.99 8.45
N PRO A 312 -13.58 -10.72 8.04
CA PRO A 312 -13.57 -11.46 6.78
C PRO A 312 -13.23 -10.48 5.64
N THR A 313 -12.29 -10.86 4.77
CA THR A 313 -11.97 -10.09 3.57
C THR A 313 -13.13 -10.13 2.59
N ASP A 314 -13.36 -9.01 1.91
CA ASP A 314 -14.18 -9.02 0.71
C ASP A 314 -13.50 -9.87 -0.37
N LEU A 315 -14.30 -10.66 -1.10
CA LEU A 315 -13.78 -11.51 -2.18
C LEU A 315 -12.89 -10.71 -3.15
N ALA A 316 -11.61 -11.04 -3.20
CA ALA A 316 -10.62 -10.50 -4.13
C ALA A 316 -9.62 -11.61 -4.51
N ALA A 317 -9.50 -11.89 -5.80
CA ALA A 317 -8.61 -12.94 -6.29
C ALA A 317 -7.20 -12.41 -6.59
N GLY A 318 -6.18 -13.22 -6.30
CA GLY A 318 -4.79 -12.95 -6.66
C GLY A 318 -3.93 -12.34 -5.55
N GLY A 319 -4.49 -12.18 -4.34
CA GLY A 319 -3.83 -11.59 -3.19
C GLY A 319 -2.48 -12.24 -2.87
N SER A 320 -1.49 -11.43 -2.49
CA SER A 320 -0.15 -11.93 -2.18
C SER A 320 -0.10 -12.76 -0.88
N ASP A 321 -1.00 -12.45 0.05
CA ASP A 321 -1.24 -13.18 1.29
C ASP A 321 -1.84 -14.56 1.03
N ASP A 322 -2.89 -14.64 0.21
CA ASP A 322 -3.49 -15.90 -0.22
C ASP A 322 -2.46 -16.80 -0.92
N TRP A 323 -1.68 -16.24 -1.85
CA TRP A 323 -0.61 -16.98 -2.53
C TRP A 323 0.46 -17.47 -1.55
N ALA A 324 0.91 -16.62 -0.61
CA ALA A 324 1.91 -17.00 0.38
C ALA A 324 1.40 -18.15 1.27
N TYR A 325 0.14 -18.09 1.68
CA TYR A 325 -0.52 -19.14 2.45
C TYR A 325 -0.63 -20.45 1.65
N ASP A 326 -0.98 -20.38 0.37
CA ASP A 326 -1.02 -21.54 -0.51
C ASP A 326 0.38 -22.12 -0.80
N GLN A 327 1.48 -21.37 -0.60
CA GLN A 327 2.84 -21.92 -0.59
C GLN A 327 3.18 -22.66 0.72
N GLY A 328 2.32 -22.62 1.74
CA GLY A 328 2.54 -23.21 3.06
C GLY A 328 3.05 -22.23 4.12
N ILE A 329 2.99 -20.92 3.88
CA ILE A 329 3.29 -19.90 4.89
C ILE A 329 2.03 -19.69 5.74
N LYS A 330 1.90 -20.43 6.84
CA LYS A 330 0.73 -20.46 7.72
C LYS A 330 0.31 -19.07 8.22
N TYR A 331 1.28 -18.24 8.59
CA TYR A 331 1.03 -16.92 9.15
C TYR A 331 1.16 -15.84 8.07
N ALA A 332 0.15 -15.76 7.19
CA ALA A 332 0.06 -14.74 6.14
C ALA A 332 -0.99 -13.67 6.52
N PHE A 333 -0.57 -12.40 6.57
CA PHE A 333 -1.44 -11.30 6.99
C PHE A 333 -1.33 -10.08 6.07
N THR A 334 -2.47 -9.43 5.83
CA THR A 334 -2.58 -8.12 5.19
C THR A 334 -2.98 -7.07 6.22
N PHE A 335 -2.19 -6.00 6.35
CA PHE A 335 -2.51 -4.85 7.20
C PHE A 335 -3.07 -3.73 6.34
N GLU A 336 -4.30 -3.28 6.60
CA GLU A 336 -4.80 -2.00 6.10
C GLU A 336 -4.65 -0.95 7.21
N LEU A 337 -3.66 -0.08 7.11
CA LEU A 337 -3.35 0.89 8.17
C LEU A 337 -4.34 2.05 8.21
N ARG A 338 -3.97 3.11 8.95
CA ARG A 338 -4.80 4.31 9.08
C ARG A 338 -5.08 4.99 7.74
N ASP A 339 -6.20 5.68 7.60
CA ASP A 339 -7.30 5.82 8.58
C ASP A 339 -8.55 5.02 8.14
N THR A 340 -9.75 5.48 8.50
CA THR A 340 -11.02 4.87 8.06
C THR A 340 -11.73 5.70 6.99
N GLY A 341 -10.97 6.50 6.24
CA GLY A 341 -11.40 7.28 5.06
C GLY A 341 -11.59 8.78 5.28
N ARG A 342 -11.24 9.34 6.45
CA ARG A 342 -11.23 10.81 6.61
C ARG A 342 -10.16 11.44 5.72
N TYR A 343 -8.98 10.83 5.68
CA TYR A 343 -7.87 11.18 4.80
C TYR A 343 -7.67 10.10 3.73
N GLY A 344 -8.01 8.85 4.05
CA GLY A 344 -7.76 7.70 3.19
C GLY A 344 -6.26 7.61 2.86
N PHE A 345 -5.94 7.66 1.57
CA PHE A 345 -4.56 7.61 1.09
C PHE A 345 -3.76 8.90 1.36
N LEU A 346 -4.41 10.01 1.73
CA LEU A 346 -3.79 11.31 1.97
C LEU A 346 -3.51 11.57 3.46
N LEU A 347 -3.18 10.51 4.20
CA LEU A 347 -2.89 10.59 5.64
C LEU A 347 -1.75 11.61 5.90
N PRO A 348 -1.95 12.63 6.75
CA PRO A 348 -0.94 13.65 7.03
C PRO A 348 0.37 13.08 7.59
N GLU A 349 1.50 13.76 7.30
CA GLU A 349 2.83 13.37 7.79
C GLU A 349 2.90 13.28 9.33
N SER A 350 2.19 14.17 10.04
CA SER A 350 2.07 14.14 11.50
C SER A 350 1.47 12.84 12.06
N LEU A 351 0.76 12.06 11.24
CA LEU A 351 0.19 10.77 11.61
C LEU A 351 1.07 9.56 11.21
N ILE A 352 2.20 9.77 10.51
CA ILE A 352 3.11 8.68 10.14
C ILE A 352 3.62 7.97 11.40
N LYS A 353 4.23 8.71 12.32
CA LYS A 353 4.81 8.15 13.55
C LYS A 353 3.81 7.36 14.41
N PRO A 354 2.65 7.91 14.82
CA PRO A 354 1.71 7.14 15.64
C PRO A 354 1.20 5.89 14.91
N THR A 355 1.03 5.95 13.58
CA THR A 355 0.67 4.78 12.77
C THR A 355 1.78 3.71 12.79
N CYS A 356 3.04 4.12 12.66
CA CYS A 356 4.18 3.20 12.72
C CYS A 356 4.35 2.57 14.10
N GLU A 357 4.19 3.35 15.17
CA GLU A 357 4.36 2.90 16.55
C GLU A 357 3.31 1.84 16.92
N GLU A 358 2.03 2.05 16.59
CA GLU A 358 0.98 1.06 16.85
C GLU A 358 1.12 -0.18 15.95
N THR A 359 1.50 -0.01 14.67
CA THR A 359 1.71 -1.14 13.75
C THR A 359 2.87 -2.01 14.21
N LEU A 360 3.95 -1.40 14.71
CA LEU A 360 5.10 -2.14 15.24
C LEU A 360 4.72 -2.99 16.46
N LEU A 361 3.79 -2.54 17.30
CA LEU A 361 3.28 -3.35 18.41
C LEU A 361 2.57 -4.61 17.88
N ALA A 362 1.73 -4.47 16.84
CA ALA A 362 1.08 -5.61 16.20
C ALA A 362 2.08 -6.57 15.54
N VAL A 363 3.08 -6.05 14.82
CA VAL A 363 4.13 -6.88 14.20
C VAL A 363 4.94 -7.62 15.25
N LYS A 364 5.32 -6.98 16.38
CA LYS A 364 5.99 -7.64 17.49
C LYS A 364 5.14 -8.76 18.09
N TYR A 365 3.84 -8.54 18.23
CA TYR A 365 2.92 -9.54 18.75
C TYR A 365 2.85 -10.76 17.83
N ILE A 366 2.65 -10.55 16.51
CA ILE A 366 2.63 -11.62 15.52
C ILE A 366 3.97 -12.37 15.52
N ALA A 367 5.09 -11.66 15.47
CA ALA A 367 6.42 -12.28 15.46
C ALA A 367 6.69 -13.13 16.71
N ASN A 368 6.27 -12.65 17.90
CA ASN A 368 6.38 -13.44 19.13
C ASN A 368 5.48 -14.68 19.09
N TYR A 369 4.25 -14.54 18.59
CA TYR A 369 3.34 -15.67 18.44
C TYR A 369 3.92 -16.74 17.50
N VAL A 370 4.41 -16.33 16.33
CA VAL A 370 5.07 -17.21 15.36
C VAL A 370 6.24 -17.95 16.01
N LEU A 371 7.09 -17.24 16.75
CA LEU A 371 8.24 -17.82 17.44
C LEU A 371 7.87 -18.90 18.46
N GLU A 372 6.70 -18.79 19.10
CA GLU A 372 6.18 -19.77 20.05
C GLU A 372 5.44 -20.94 19.35
N HIS A 373 5.08 -20.79 18.07
CA HIS A 373 4.25 -21.73 17.30
C HIS A 373 4.89 -22.12 15.96
N LEU A 374 6.19 -22.42 15.99
CA LEU A 374 6.95 -22.85 14.83
C LEU A 374 6.46 -24.19 14.28
N TYR A 375 6.58 -24.37 12.96
CA TYR A 375 6.11 -25.56 12.23
C TYR A 375 7.10 -26.02 11.17
#